data_AF-A0A954LRM7-F1
#
_entry.id   AF-A0A954LRM7-F1
#
_cell.length_a   1.000
_cell.length_b   1.000
_cell.length_c   1.000
_cell.angle_alpha   90.00
_cell.angle_beta   90.00
_cell.angle_gamma   90.00
#
_symmetry.space_group_name_H-M   'P 1'
#
loop_
_entity.id
_entity.type
_entity.pdbx_description
1 polymer ?
#
loop_
_entity_poly.entity_id
_entity_poly.type
_entity_poly.pdbx_seq_one_letter_code
_entity_poly.pdbx_strand_id
1 'polypeptide(L)'
;APFLPGKLLDARCSLLGRAPRTIQVEGHTIGHWFLQVETQPEVGEEAYDTGAEILTGFFHTQIQKFLSPHLDASARKIIEACLQGATVSDFDELSKM
;
A
#
# COMPACT_ATOMS: atom_id res chain seq x y z
N ALA A 1 -8.58 18.77 -2.88
CA ALA A 1 -8.38 18.64 -4.33
C ALA A 1 -7.79 17.27 -4.62
N PRO A 2 -8.23 16.54 -5.67
CA PRO A 2 -7.61 15.28 -6.04
C PRO A 2 -6.19 15.49 -6.57
N PHE A 3 -5.31 14.51 -6.42
CA PHE A 3 -4.01 14.52 -7.08
C PHE A 3 -4.18 14.46 -8.60
N LEU A 4 -3.31 15.13 -9.35
CA LEU A 4 -3.30 15.02 -10.81
C LEU A 4 -2.96 13.58 -11.23
N PRO A 5 -3.55 13.06 -12.32
CA PRO A 5 -3.21 11.75 -12.87
C PRO A 5 -1.69 11.60 -13.07
N GLY A 6 -1.12 10.47 -12.63
CA GLY A 6 0.31 10.17 -12.72
C GLY A 6 1.21 10.85 -11.67
N LYS A 7 0.65 11.62 -10.73
CA LYS A 7 1.42 12.16 -9.58
C LYS A 7 1.55 11.19 -8.42
N LEU A 8 0.65 10.21 -8.34
CA LEU A 8 0.71 9.10 -7.40
C LEU A 8 1.35 7.89 -8.07
N LEU A 9 2.18 7.18 -7.33
CA LEU A 9 2.80 5.94 -7.71
C LEU A 9 2.31 4.86 -6.75
N ASP A 10 2.01 3.68 -7.29
CA ASP A 10 1.73 2.51 -6.49
C ASP A 10 3.00 2.12 -5.72
N ALA A 11 2.86 1.84 -4.44
CA ALA A 11 3.94 1.25 -3.67
C ALA A 11 4.22 -0.17 -4.16
N ARG A 12 5.48 -0.61 -4.11
CA ARG A 12 5.86 -2.00 -4.43
C ARG A 12 5.16 -3.00 -3.50
N CYS A 13 4.95 -2.63 -2.24
CA CYS A 13 4.06 -3.35 -1.32
C CYS A 13 2.63 -2.77 -1.43
N SER A 14 1.68 -3.53 -1.98
CA SER A 14 0.32 -3.05 -2.21
C SER A 14 -0.42 -2.62 -0.93
N LEU A 15 -0.04 -3.18 0.22
CA LEU A 15 -0.57 -2.81 1.54
C LEU A 15 -0.24 -1.37 1.96
N LEU A 16 0.77 -0.75 1.34
CA LEU A 16 1.17 0.63 1.61
C LEU A 16 0.48 1.65 0.67
N GLY A 17 -0.34 1.18 -0.26
CA GLY A 17 -1.16 2.05 -1.11
C GLY A 17 -0.35 2.84 -2.14
N ARG A 18 -0.54 4.17 -2.15
CA ARG A 18 0.14 5.07 -3.10
C ARG A 18 0.87 6.20 -2.40
N ALA A 19 2.00 6.58 -2.98
CA ALA A 19 2.75 7.76 -2.56
C ALA A 19 2.89 8.75 -3.72
N PRO A 20 2.90 10.07 -3.46
CA PRO A 20 3.24 11.04 -4.48
C PRO A 20 4.72 10.91 -4.89
N ARG A 21 5.03 11.17 -6.15
CA ARG A 21 6.44 11.18 -6.62
C ARG A 21 7.27 12.25 -5.91
N THR A 22 6.66 13.39 -5.62
CA THR A 22 7.25 14.57 -4.97
C THR A 22 6.13 15.36 -4.30
N ILE A 23 6.43 16.09 -3.22
CA ILE A 23 5.49 17.06 -2.62
C ILE A 23 6.15 18.43 -2.53
N GLN A 24 5.34 19.49 -2.57
CA GLN A 24 5.80 20.86 -2.32
C GLN A 24 5.34 21.32 -0.94
N VAL A 25 6.25 21.85 -0.14
CA VAL A 25 6.00 22.38 1.21
C VAL A 25 6.71 23.73 1.31
N GLU A 26 5.97 24.82 1.56
CA GLU A 26 6.53 26.18 1.67
C GLU A 26 7.46 26.56 0.49
N GLY A 27 7.06 26.23 -0.75
CA GLY A 27 7.85 26.46 -1.97
C GLY A 27 9.03 25.52 -2.18
N HIS A 28 9.35 24.64 -1.23
CA HIS A 28 10.41 23.65 -1.34
C HIS A 28 9.87 22.32 -1.86
N THR A 29 10.58 21.70 -2.80
CA THR A 29 10.23 20.37 -3.31
C THR A 29 10.91 19.29 -2.48
N ILE A 30 10.11 18.45 -1.84
CA ILE A 30 10.58 17.22 -1.21
C ILE A 30 10.66 16.14 -2.29
N GLY A 31 11.88 15.62 -2.49
CA GLY A 31 12.20 14.64 -3.52
C GLY A 31 11.67 13.24 -3.24
N HIS A 32 11.73 12.40 -4.27
CA HIS A 32 11.18 11.05 -4.26
C HIS A 32 11.77 10.13 -3.18
N TRP A 33 13.06 10.28 -2.84
CA TRP A 33 13.73 9.52 -1.76
C TRP A 33 12.93 9.49 -0.45
N PHE A 34 12.32 10.62 -0.06
CA PHE A 34 11.56 10.72 1.18
C PHE A 34 10.21 10.01 1.13
N LEU A 35 9.76 9.61 -0.06
CA LEU A 35 8.42 9.10 -0.34
C LEU A 35 8.43 7.68 -0.95
N GLN A 36 9.59 7.24 -1.45
CA GLN A 36 9.84 5.94 -2.07
C GLN A 36 11.02 5.30 -1.33
N VAL A 37 10.71 4.47 -0.34
CA VAL A 37 11.67 3.89 0.61
C VAL A 37 12.74 3.04 -0.11
N GLU A 38 12.38 2.38 -1.19
CA GLU A 38 13.27 1.59 -2.04
C GLU A 38 14.36 2.43 -2.73
N THR A 39 14.18 3.75 -2.83
CA THR A 39 15.15 4.66 -3.46
C THR A 39 16.15 5.25 -2.47
N GLN A 40 16.03 4.91 -1.18
CA GLN A 40 16.97 5.30 -0.14
C GLN A 40 18.21 4.39 -0.24
N PRO A 41 19.44 4.92 -0.34
CA PRO A 41 20.68 4.15 -0.44
C PRO A 41 20.89 3.18 0.72
N GLU A 42 20.37 3.49 1.91
CA GLU A 42 20.45 2.63 3.09
C GLU A 42 19.50 1.43 3.02
N VAL A 43 18.51 1.45 2.10
CA VAL A 43 17.48 0.43 1.97
C VAL A 43 17.61 -0.32 0.64
N GLY A 44 17.47 0.38 -0.49
CA GLY A 44 17.40 -0.24 -1.81
C GLY A 44 16.16 -1.12 -2.01
N GLU A 45 16.02 -1.67 -3.23
CA GLU A 45 14.88 -2.54 -3.55
C GLU A 45 14.88 -3.86 -2.75
N GLU A 46 16.05 -4.46 -2.54
CA GLU A 46 16.17 -5.77 -1.88
C GLU A 46 15.68 -5.74 -0.41
N ALA A 47 16.15 -4.77 0.38
CA ALA A 47 15.72 -4.66 1.77
C ALA A 47 14.27 -4.19 1.87
N TYR A 48 13.80 -3.35 0.93
CA TYR A 48 12.40 -2.99 0.83
C TYR A 48 11.53 -4.23 0.62
N ASP A 49 11.85 -5.05 -0.39
CA ASP A 49 11.04 -6.21 -0.77
C ASP A 49 11.05 -7.26 0.36
N THR A 50 12.18 -7.45 1.04
CA THR A 50 12.26 -8.27 2.26
C THR A 50 11.34 -7.75 3.37
N GLY A 51 11.32 -6.43 3.60
CA GLY A 51 10.42 -5.80 4.56
C GLY A 51 8.94 -5.93 4.16
N ALA A 52 8.65 -5.83 2.86
CA ALA A 52 7.31 -6.00 2.31
C ALA A 52 6.78 -7.42 2.53
N GLU A 53 7.62 -8.45 2.37
CA GLU A 53 7.26 -9.85 2.68
C GLU A 53 6.93 -10.04 4.16
N ILE A 54 7.76 -9.48 5.06
CA ILE A 54 7.53 -9.53 6.52
C ILE A 54 6.20 -8.86 6.88
N LEU A 55 5.96 -7.66 6.33
CA LEU A 55 4.73 -6.90 6.56
C LEU A 55 3.50 -7.66 6.04
N THR A 56 3.60 -8.21 4.83
CA THR A 56 2.52 -8.98 4.20
C THR A 56 2.19 -10.23 5.01
N GLY A 57 3.22 -10.98 5.45
CA GLY A 57 3.05 -12.14 6.31
C GLY A 57 2.39 -11.80 7.65
N PHE A 58 2.77 -10.68 8.26
CA PHE A 58 2.11 -10.18 9.47
C PHE A 58 0.63 -9.89 9.21
N PHE A 59 0.31 -9.13 8.17
CA PHE A 59 -1.07 -8.80 7.83
C PHE A 59 -1.89 -10.05 7.57
N HIS A 60 -1.42 -10.98 6.72
CA HIS A 60 -2.11 -12.23 6.44
C HIS A 60 -2.44 -13.01 7.72
N THR A 61 -1.48 -13.09 8.65
CA THR A 61 -1.65 -13.77 9.93
C THR A 61 -2.68 -13.08 10.84
N GLN A 62 -2.70 -11.74 10.88
CA GLN A 62 -3.62 -11.02 11.76
C GLN A 62 -5.03 -10.92 11.18
N ILE A 63 -5.16 -10.59 9.90
CA ILE A 63 -6.47 -10.30 9.29
C ILE A 63 -7.34 -11.54 9.15
N GLN A 64 -6.74 -12.74 8.97
CA GLN A 64 -7.49 -14.00 8.93
C GLN A 64 -8.31 -14.23 10.21
N LYS A 65 -7.84 -13.72 11.35
CA LYS A 65 -8.53 -13.87 12.64
C LYS A 65 -9.87 -13.12 12.69
N PHE A 66 -10.08 -12.17 11.79
CA PHE A 66 -11.34 -11.43 11.68
C PHE A 66 -12.36 -12.10 10.77
N LEU A 67 -11.99 -13.18 10.06
CA LEU A 67 -12.95 -13.97 9.28
C LEU A 67 -13.93 -14.67 10.22
N SER A 68 -15.18 -14.22 10.18
CA SER A 68 -16.28 -14.76 10.95
C SER A 68 -17.51 -14.97 10.06
N PRO A 69 -18.38 -15.95 10.37
CA PRO A 69 -19.68 -16.09 9.68
C PRO A 69 -20.56 -14.84 9.76
N HIS A 70 -20.35 -13.99 10.77
CA HIS A 70 -21.10 -12.75 10.99
C HIS A 70 -20.41 -11.51 10.42
N LEU A 71 -19.25 -11.66 9.77
CA LEU A 71 -18.56 -10.55 9.14
C LEU A 71 -19.36 -10.05 7.95
N ASP A 72 -19.45 -8.72 7.80
CA ASP A 72 -20.06 -8.09 6.64
C ASP A 72 -19.43 -8.59 5.32
N ALA A 73 -20.26 -8.75 4.28
CA ALA A 73 -19.81 -9.30 3.01
C ALA A 73 -18.75 -8.43 2.32
N SER A 74 -18.80 -7.09 2.48
CA SER A 74 -17.77 -6.19 1.94
C SER A 74 -16.45 -6.33 2.70
N ALA A 75 -16.51 -6.39 4.03
CA ALA A 75 -15.32 -6.58 4.86
C ALA A 75 -14.64 -7.93 4.58
N ARG A 76 -15.44 -8.99 4.35
CA ARG A 76 -14.92 -10.30 3.93
C ARG A 76 -14.15 -10.21 2.61
N LYS A 77 -14.68 -9.52 1.60
CA LYS A 77 -14.00 -9.32 0.31
C LYS A 77 -12.68 -8.58 0.46
N ILE A 78 -12.62 -7.56 1.32
CA ILE A 78 -11.38 -6.82 1.60
C ILE A 78 -10.32 -7.74 2.22
N ILE A 79 -10.69 -8.56 3.19
CA ILE A 79 -9.77 -9.52 3.81
C ILE A 79 -9.30 -10.55 2.78
N GLU A 80 -10.21 -11.14 2.02
CA GLU A 80 -9.88 -12.15 0.99
C GLU A 80 -8.96 -11.57 -0.10
N ALA A 81 -9.20 -10.34 -0.54
CA ALA A 81 -8.34 -9.64 -1.49
C ALA A 81 -6.92 -9.45 -0.94
N CYS A 82 -6.79 -9.01 0.32
CA CYS A 82 -5.50 -8.91 0.97
C CYS A 82 -4.78 -10.26 0.99
N LEU A 83 -5.46 -11.34 1.39
CA LEU A 83 -4.88 -12.69 1.47
C LEU A 83 -4.46 -13.27 0.11
N GLN A 84 -5.05 -12.77 -0.98
CA GLN A 84 -4.76 -13.18 -2.35
C GLN A 84 -3.67 -12.30 -3.01
N GLY A 85 -3.10 -11.32 -2.29
CA GLY A 85 -2.08 -10.44 -2.85
C GLY A 85 -2.64 -9.42 -3.83
N ALA A 86 -3.82 -8.88 -3.54
CA ALA A 86 -4.46 -7.83 -4.33
C ALA A 86 -3.53 -6.62 -4.59
N THR A 87 -3.70 -6.02 -5.77
CA THR A 87 -3.00 -4.79 -6.15
C THR A 87 -3.59 -3.57 -5.45
N VAL A 88 -2.87 -2.44 -5.49
CA VAL A 88 -3.39 -1.17 -4.97
C VAL A 88 -4.70 -0.77 -5.66
N SER A 89 -4.81 -1.04 -6.96
CA SER A 89 -6.02 -0.73 -7.73
C SER A 89 -7.21 -1.59 -7.32
N ASP A 90 -6.99 -2.86 -6.96
CA ASP A 90 -8.06 -3.73 -6.44
C ASP A 90 -8.61 -3.18 -5.12
N PHE A 91 -7.74 -2.69 -4.23
CA PHE A 91 -8.16 -2.05 -2.98
C PHE A 91 -8.95 -0.76 -3.21
N ASP A 92 -8.60 0.05 -4.21
CA ASP A 92 -9.39 1.24 -4.54
C ASP A 92 -10.81 0.89 -4.94
N GLU A 93 -10.98 -0.12 -5.79
CA GLU A 93 -12.30 -0.55 -6.25
C GLU A 93 -13.12 -1.08 -5.09
N LEU A 94 -12.50 -1.84 -4.17
CA LEU A 94 -13.14 -2.30 -2.95
C LEU A 94 -13.53 -1.16 -2.00
N SER A 95 -12.74 -0.08 -1.94
CA SER A 95 -13.00 1.08 -1.07
C SER A 95 -14.17 1.96 -1.52
N LYS A 96 -14.61 1.81 -2.78
CA LYS A 96 -15.73 2.56 -3.38
C LYS A 96 -17.07 1.84 -3.26
N MET A 97 -17.07 0.58 -2.82
CA MET A 97 -18.27 -0.26 -2.61
C MET A 97 -19.06 0.20 -1.38
#